data_AF-A0A0K1QCX0-F1
#
_entry.id   AF-A0A0K1QCX0-F1
#
_cell.length_a   1.000
_cell.length_b   1.000
_cell.length_c   1.000
_cell.angle_alpha   90.00
_cell.angle_beta   90.00
_cell.angle_gamma   90.00
#
_symmetry.space_group_name_H-M   'P 1'
#
loop_
_entity.id
_entity.type
_entity.pdbx_description
1 polymer ?
#
loop_
_entity_poly.entity_id
_entity_poly.type
_entity_poly.pdbx_seq_one_letter_code
_entity_poly.pdbx_strand_id
1 'polypeptide(L)'
;MRELVGAARSGSLLDEGVTAETVSADCRAAALSFMSGVATGWDKLDLALWLTGPYAAAVRHGVARERVPSLSYGPPLAESEVERLVTRVRGQILAALENAALDGGALGFVPDIVRRGLIRRAVDREGREVWIPRDIVRMRLRDRVESLFAVDHLNVPAPYADLLVCHLCEAIVFDKAAKQLGMCCHHKRDSGVVPRFEDVGGAPVNPTGKVRTSA
;
A
#
# COMPACT_ATOMS: atom_id res chain seq x y z
N MET A 1 -0.85 9.81 -27.37
CA MET A 1 -0.98 8.63 -26.47
C MET A 1 -2.44 8.47 -26.03
N ARG A 2 -3.37 8.50 -26.99
CA ARG A 2 -4.80 8.18 -26.88
C ARG A 2 -5.08 7.19 -28.01
N GLU A 3 -6.02 6.27 -27.80
CA GLU A 3 -6.47 5.21 -28.73
C GLU A 3 -5.80 3.83 -28.58
N LEU A 4 -6.15 3.16 -27.48
CA LEU A 4 -6.36 1.71 -27.45
C LEU A 4 -7.70 1.43 -26.75
N VAL A 5 -8.81 1.94 -27.32
CA VAL A 5 -10.17 1.64 -26.86
C VAL A 5 -10.71 0.49 -27.70
N GLY A 6 -10.22 -0.72 -27.42
CA GLY A 6 -10.87 -1.96 -27.85
C GLY A 6 -12.11 -2.20 -26.99
N ALA A 7 -13.21 -2.60 -27.64
CA ALA A 7 -14.54 -2.82 -27.05
C ALA A 7 -14.48 -3.37 -25.61
N ALA A 8 -14.91 -2.53 -24.65
CA ALA A 8 -14.99 -2.88 -23.25
C ALA A 8 -15.99 -4.04 -23.08
N ARG A 9 -15.47 -5.26 -22.86
CA ARG A 9 -16.26 -6.34 -22.28
C ARG A 9 -16.88 -5.80 -21.00
N SER A 10 -18.21 -5.88 -20.90
CA SER A 10 -19.01 -5.35 -19.80
C SER A 10 -18.34 -5.65 -18.46
N GLY A 11 -17.85 -4.61 -17.77
CA GLY A 11 -17.34 -4.73 -16.42
C GLY A 11 -18.41 -5.37 -15.54
N SER A 12 -18.02 -6.29 -14.65
CA SER A 12 -18.98 -6.82 -13.68
C SER A 12 -19.43 -5.69 -12.76
N LEU A 13 -20.73 -5.59 -12.50
CA LEU A 13 -21.27 -4.72 -11.47
C LEU A 13 -20.78 -5.22 -10.10
N LEU A 14 -20.27 -4.31 -9.27
CA LEU A 14 -19.85 -4.61 -7.90
C LEU A 14 -21.04 -4.61 -6.93
N ASP A 15 -20.86 -5.27 -5.79
CA ASP A 15 -21.84 -5.28 -4.70
C ASP A 15 -22.06 -3.88 -4.12
N GLU A 16 -23.15 -3.72 -3.36
CA GLU A 16 -23.47 -2.47 -2.69
C GLU A 16 -22.38 -2.04 -1.71
N GLY A 17 -22.03 -0.75 -1.72
CA GLY A 17 -20.99 -0.19 -0.84
C GLY A 17 -19.56 -0.48 -1.27
N VAL A 18 -19.34 -1.24 -2.35
CA VAL A 18 -18.00 -1.48 -2.90
C VAL A 18 -17.65 -0.36 -3.89
N THR A 19 -16.74 0.52 -3.48
CA THR A 19 -16.21 1.64 -4.28
C THR A 19 -14.72 1.49 -4.56
N ALA A 20 -14.17 2.35 -5.43
CA ALA A 20 -12.73 2.42 -5.71
C ALA A 20 -11.90 2.60 -4.43
N GLU A 21 -12.37 3.44 -3.50
CA GLU A 21 -11.71 3.72 -2.22
C GLU A 21 -11.71 2.51 -1.31
N THR A 22 -12.83 1.80 -1.18
CA THR A 22 -12.90 0.60 -0.33
C THR A 22 -12.01 -0.52 -0.86
N VAL A 23 -12.00 -0.73 -2.18
CA VAL A 23 -11.13 -1.73 -2.82
C VAL A 23 -9.65 -1.33 -2.67
N SER A 24 -9.32 -0.06 -2.88
CA SER A 24 -7.97 0.48 -2.68
C SER A 24 -7.50 0.27 -1.24
N ALA A 25 -8.34 0.59 -0.26
CA ALA A 25 -8.02 0.41 1.15
C ALA A 25 -7.76 -1.06 1.51
N ASP A 26 -8.61 -1.98 1.06
CA ASP A 26 -8.45 -3.42 1.29
C ASP A 26 -7.16 -3.96 0.62
N CYS A 27 -6.90 -3.56 -0.64
CA CYS A 27 -5.69 -3.94 -1.36
C CYS A 27 -4.42 -3.39 -0.69
N ARG A 28 -4.42 -2.11 -0.29
CA ARG A 28 -3.30 -1.48 0.41
C ARG A 28 -3.04 -2.19 1.74
N ALA A 29 -4.07 -2.43 2.54
CA ALA A 29 -3.93 -3.09 3.83
C ALA A 29 -3.37 -4.51 3.67
N ALA A 30 -3.88 -5.31 2.72
CA ALA A 30 -3.38 -6.64 2.46
C ALA A 30 -1.92 -6.65 1.96
N ALA A 31 -1.57 -5.71 1.07
CA ALA A 31 -0.20 -5.57 0.56
C ALA A 31 0.77 -5.15 1.66
N LEU A 32 0.42 -4.13 2.45
CA LEU A 32 1.27 -3.68 3.56
C LEU A 32 1.42 -4.75 4.65
N SER A 33 0.37 -5.52 4.95
CA SER A 33 0.45 -6.65 5.87
C SER A 33 1.43 -7.72 5.39
N PHE A 34 1.49 -8.00 4.08
CA PHE A 34 2.51 -8.87 3.50
C PHE A 34 3.92 -8.30 3.69
N MET A 35 4.11 -7.02 3.35
CA MET A 35 5.43 -6.39 3.37
C MET A 35 5.99 -6.26 4.79
N SER A 36 5.16 -5.90 5.77
CA SER A 36 5.55 -5.79 7.18
C SER A 36 5.72 -7.17 7.82
N GLY A 37 4.83 -8.10 7.53
CA GLY A 37 4.88 -9.44 8.09
C GLY A 37 6.13 -10.22 7.66
N VAL A 38 6.47 -10.19 6.37
CA VAL A 38 7.71 -10.81 5.90
C VAL A 38 8.96 -10.16 6.51
N ALA A 39 8.92 -8.85 6.81
CA ALA A 39 10.01 -8.18 7.52
C ALA A 39 10.22 -8.69 8.96
N THR A 40 9.17 -9.26 9.57
CA THR A 40 9.21 -9.85 10.91
C THR A 40 9.53 -11.35 10.93
N GLY A 41 9.83 -11.95 9.77
CA GLY A 41 10.26 -13.35 9.67
C GLY A 41 9.12 -14.35 9.44
N TRP A 42 8.25 -14.06 8.48
CA TRP A 42 7.15 -14.97 8.12
C TRP A 42 7.61 -16.37 7.76
N ASP A 43 6.88 -17.34 8.30
CA ASP A 43 7.00 -18.76 7.99
C ASP A 43 5.94 -19.22 6.97
N LYS A 44 5.83 -20.54 6.80
CA LYS A 44 4.84 -21.16 5.91
C LYS A 44 3.39 -20.98 6.38
N LEU A 45 3.16 -21.00 7.70
CA LEU A 45 1.83 -20.80 8.28
C LEU A 45 1.38 -19.36 8.10
N ASP A 46 2.25 -18.38 8.33
CA ASP A 46 1.95 -16.96 8.14
C ASP A 46 1.53 -16.66 6.70
N LEU A 47 2.26 -17.21 5.72
CA LEU A 47 1.88 -17.06 4.31
C LEU A 47 0.51 -17.68 4.02
N ALA A 48 0.21 -18.85 4.59
CA ALA A 48 -1.10 -19.50 4.42
C ALA A 48 -2.23 -18.67 5.05
N LEU A 49 -2.01 -18.11 6.24
CA LEU A 49 -2.94 -17.22 6.92
C LEU A 49 -3.16 -15.93 6.12
N TRP A 50 -2.11 -15.36 5.53
CA TRP A 50 -2.24 -14.19 4.67
C TRP A 50 -3.06 -14.49 3.41
N LEU A 51 -2.79 -15.62 2.74
CA LEU A 51 -3.50 -16.05 1.53
C LEU A 51 -4.98 -16.32 1.79
N THR A 52 -5.32 -16.85 2.96
CA THR A 52 -6.70 -17.21 3.35
C THR A 52 -7.45 -16.10 4.08
N GLY A 53 -6.73 -15.09 4.59
CA GLY A 53 -7.28 -13.94 5.30
C GLY A 53 -7.16 -12.64 4.49
N PRO A 54 -6.21 -11.73 4.81
CA PRO A 54 -6.07 -10.42 4.17
C PRO A 54 -6.10 -10.43 2.63
N TYR A 55 -5.38 -11.35 1.99
CA TYR A 55 -5.37 -11.45 0.52
C TYR A 55 -6.74 -11.89 -0.01
N ALA A 56 -7.35 -12.93 0.57
CA ALA A 56 -8.66 -13.42 0.17
C ALA A 56 -9.74 -12.33 0.31
N ALA A 57 -9.68 -11.54 1.39
CA ALA A 57 -10.55 -10.39 1.59
C ALA A 57 -10.38 -9.35 0.48
N ALA A 58 -9.15 -8.99 0.10
CA ALA A 58 -8.90 -7.98 -0.93
C ALA A 58 -9.35 -8.41 -2.34
N VAL A 59 -9.34 -9.72 -2.65
CA VAL A 59 -9.74 -10.26 -3.96
C VAL A 59 -11.20 -10.71 -4.04
N ARG A 60 -11.98 -10.59 -2.96
CA ARG A 60 -13.37 -11.08 -2.89
C ARG A 60 -14.31 -10.48 -3.94
N HIS A 61 -13.97 -9.29 -4.45
CA HIS A 61 -14.74 -8.56 -5.46
C HIS A 61 -14.55 -9.13 -6.88
N GLY A 62 -13.61 -10.05 -7.08
CA GLY A 62 -13.47 -10.83 -8.31
C GLY A 62 -14.65 -11.81 -8.49
N VAL A 63 -14.99 -12.14 -9.75
CA VAL A 63 -16.01 -13.17 -10.01
C VAL A 63 -15.49 -14.51 -9.44
N ALA A 64 -16.24 -15.10 -8.50
CA ALA A 64 -15.88 -16.34 -7.79
C ALA A 64 -15.54 -17.54 -8.70
N ARG A 65 -15.92 -17.50 -9.98
CA ARG A 65 -15.78 -18.59 -10.95
C ARG A 65 -14.36 -18.81 -11.50
N GLU A 66 -13.37 -18.01 -11.09
CA GLU A 66 -11.99 -18.18 -11.56
C GLU A 66 -11.15 -19.15 -10.72
N ARG A 67 -11.60 -19.49 -9.50
CA ARG A 67 -10.99 -20.54 -8.69
C ARG A 67 -11.50 -21.91 -9.15
N VAL A 68 -10.89 -22.46 -10.20
CA VAL A 68 -10.98 -23.92 -10.41
C VAL A 68 -10.01 -24.58 -9.43
N PRO A 69 -10.46 -25.45 -8.51
CA PRO A 69 -9.57 -26.18 -7.63
C PRO A 69 -8.74 -27.15 -8.47
N SER A 70 -7.60 -26.71 -8.97
CA SER A 70 -6.59 -27.64 -9.45
C SER A 70 -5.90 -28.17 -8.20
N LEU A 71 -6.27 -29.39 -7.79
CA LEU A 71 -5.49 -30.20 -6.88
C LEU A 71 -4.13 -30.44 -7.53
N SER A 72 -3.21 -29.50 -7.36
CA SER A 72 -1.83 -29.68 -7.77
C SER A 72 -1.19 -30.66 -6.78
N TYR A 73 -1.09 -31.92 -7.21
CA TYR A 73 -0.35 -32.99 -6.55
C TYR A 73 1.17 -32.77 -6.66
N GLY A 74 1.65 -31.64 -6.12
CA GLY A 74 3.08 -31.40 -5.94
C GLY A 74 3.52 -31.84 -4.54
N PRO A 75 4.79 -32.22 -4.35
CA PRO A 75 5.34 -32.40 -3.01
C PRO A 75 5.19 -31.09 -2.21
N PRO A 76 4.93 -31.17 -0.90
CA PRO A 76 4.85 -29.98 -0.06
C PRO A 76 6.18 -29.23 -0.10
N LEU A 77 6.13 -27.91 -0.31
CA LEU A 77 7.32 -27.06 -0.21
C LEU A 77 7.90 -27.12 1.20
N ALA A 78 9.23 -27.20 1.27
CA ALA A 78 9.95 -27.12 2.54
C ALA A 78 9.81 -25.71 3.12
N GLU A 79 9.83 -25.59 4.45
CA GLU A 79 9.66 -24.31 5.16
C GLU A 79 10.71 -23.27 4.74
N SER A 80 11.98 -23.67 4.68
CA SER A 80 13.08 -22.80 4.21
C SER A 80 12.96 -22.37 2.74
N GLU A 81 12.21 -23.09 1.90
CA GLU A 81 11.90 -22.64 0.54
C GLU A 81 10.84 -21.54 0.54
N VAL A 82 9.86 -21.62 1.44
CA VAL A 82 8.82 -20.61 1.60
C VAL A 82 9.42 -19.31 2.15
N GLU A 83 10.24 -19.38 3.21
CA GLU A 83 10.94 -18.21 3.76
C GLU A 83 11.79 -17.49 2.70
N ARG A 84 12.57 -18.26 1.92
CA ARG A 84 13.37 -17.72 0.81
C ARG A 84 12.49 -17.11 -0.27
N LEU A 85 11.35 -17.72 -0.58
CA LEU A 85 10.40 -17.20 -1.56
C LEU A 85 9.81 -15.88 -1.10
N VAL A 86 9.26 -15.79 0.12
CA VAL A 86 8.62 -14.57 0.62
C VAL A 86 9.62 -13.43 0.75
N THR A 87 10.83 -13.71 1.26
CA THR A 87 11.92 -12.74 1.37
C THR A 87 12.33 -12.21 0.00
N ARG A 88 12.50 -13.10 -0.99
CA ARG A 88 12.83 -12.70 -2.37
C ARG A 88 11.73 -11.83 -2.98
N VAL A 89 10.47 -12.22 -2.82
CA VAL A 89 9.33 -11.45 -3.34
C VAL A 89 9.29 -10.07 -2.70
N ARG A 90 9.42 -9.98 -1.37
CA ARG A 90 9.47 -8.69 -0.66
C ARG A 90 10.58 -7.80 -1.21
N GLY A 91 11.81 -8.30 -1.36
CA GLY A 91 12.92 -7.52 -1.94
C GLY A 91 12.63 -7.01 -3.36
N GLN A 92 11.98 -7.81 -4.20
CA GLN A 92 11.59 -7.40 -5.56
C GLN A 92 10.52 -6.29 -5.54
N ILE A 93 9.56 -6.37 -4.62
CA ILE A 93 8.52 -5.34 -4.46
C ILE A 93 9.12 -4.05 -3.89
N LEU A 94 10.01 -4.13 -2.89
CA LEU A 94 10.70 -2.96 -2.36
C LEU A 94 11.47 -2.22 -3.46
N ALA A 95 12.28 -2.93 -4.25
CA ALA A 95 13.00 -2.32 -5.36
C ALA A 95 12.05 -1.65 -6.37
N ALA A 96 10.89 -2.24 -6.65
CA ALA A 96 9.89 -1.63 -7.52
C ALA A 96 9.25 -0.37 -6.92
N LEU A 97 8.97 -0.37 -5.61
CA LEU A 97 8.40 0.78 -4.90
C LEU A 97 9.41 1.92 -4.70
N GLU A 98 10.69 1.60 -4.50
CA GLU A 98 11.78 2.58 -4.46
C GLU A 98 11.90 3.30 -5.82
N ASN A 99 11.89 2.55 -6.92
CA ASN A 99 11.86 3.13 -8.26
C ASN A 99 10.63 4.02 -8.47
N ALA A 100 9.46 3.59 -8.00
CA ALA A 100 8.25 4.41 -8.05
C ALA A 100 8.36 5.68 -7.21
N ALA A 101 8.96 5.63 -6.02
CA ALA A 101 9.16 6.80 -5.18
C ALA A 101 10.04 7.87 -5.87
N LEU A 102 11.04 7.42 -6.64
CA LEU A 102 11.90 8.27 -7.49
C LEU A 102 11.16 8.80 -8.73
N ASP A 103 10.27 8.00 -9.32
CA ASP A 103 9.48 8.34 -10.52
C ASP A 103 8.12 8.98 -10.19
N GLY A 104 8.08 9.84 -9.17
CA GLY A 104 6.88 10.61 -8.82
C GLY A 104 5.66 9.79 -8.38
N GLY A 105 5.86 8.54 -7.96
CA GLY A 105 4.81 7.61 -7.56
C GLY A 105 4.33 6.65 -8.66
N ALA A 106 4.92 6.72 -9.87
CA ALA A 106 4.53 5.84 -10.97
C ALA A 106 4.99 4.40 -10.75
N LEU A 107 4.05 3.46 -10.69
CA LEU A 107 4.36 2.03 -10.58
C LEU A 107 4.68 1.43 -11.95
N GLY A 108 5.97 1.29 -12.28
CA GLY A 108 6.44 0.79 -13.59
C GLY A 108 5.94 -0.60 -14.00
N PHE A 109 5.49 -1.44 -13.05
CA PHE A 109 4.93 -2.76 -13.35
C PHE A 109 3.43 -2.74 -13.73
N VAL A 110 2.70 -1.64 -13.49
CA VAL A 110 1.24 -1.57 -13.75
C VAL A 110 0.87 -1.92 -15.20
N PRO A 111 1.57 -1.43 -16.25
CA PRO A 111 1.26 -1.82 -17.63
C PRO A 111 1.37 -3.33 -17.89
N ASP A 112 2.34 -4.01 -17.26
CA ASP A 112 2.49 -5.47 -17.39
C ASP A 112 1.36 -6.22 -16.68
N ILE A 113 1.01 -5.81 -15.45
CA ILE A 113 -0.10 -6.38 -14.67
C ILE A 113 -1.44 -6.27 -15.44
N VAL A 114 -1.71 -5.12 -16.06
CA VAL A 114 -2.90 -4.90 -16.91
C VAL A 114 -2.84 -5.80 -18.15
N ARG A 115 -1.72 -5.81 -18.87
CA ARG A 115 -1.53 -6.61 -20.10
C ARG A 115 -1.70 -8.11 -19.85
N ARG A 116 -1.21 -8.61 -18.72
CA ARG A 116 -1.32 -10.02 -18.30
C ARG A 116 -2.72 -10.35 -17.77
N GLY A 117 -3.59 -9.36 -17.61
CA GLY A 117 -4.95 -9.52 -17.12
C GLY A 117 -4.98 -9.99 -15.66
N LEU A 118 -4.03 -9.57 -14.84
CA LEU A 118 -3.98 -9.90 -13.41
C LEU A 118 -4.91 -9.01 -12.57
N ILE A 119 -5.36 -7.91 -13.17
CA ILE A 119 -6.38 -7.00 -12.64
C ILE A 119 -7.39 -6.75 -13.75
N ARG A 120 -8.59 -6.28 -13.40
CA ARG A 120 -9.63 -5.96 -14.39
C ARG A 120 -10.45 -4.74 -13.97
N ARG A 121 -11.11 -4.12 -14.94
CA ARG A 121 -12.12 -3.08 -14.70
C ARG A 121 -13.44 -3.72 -14.28
N ALA A 122 -14.11 -3.03 -13.38
CA ALA A 122 -15.46 -3.27 -12.90
C ALA A 122 -16.19 -1.92 -12.80
N VAL A 123 -17.47 -1.96 -12.50
CA VAL A 123 -18.28 -0.75 -12.32
C VAL A 123 -18.98 -0.84 -10.97
N ASP A 124 -18.90 0.21 -10.16
CA ASP A 124 -19.66 0.28 -8.91
C ASP A 124 -21.14 0.60 -9.15
N ARG A 125 -21.96 0.65 -8.10
CA ARG A 125 -23.39 0.96 -8.25
C ARG A 125 -23.68 2.39 -8.74
N GLU A 126 -22.73 3.31 -8.61
CA GLU A 126 -22.84 4.68 -9.11
C GLU A 126 -22.40 4.81 -10.57
N GLY A 127 -21.97 3.72 -11.21
CA GLY A 127 -21.48 3.73 -12.57
C GLY A 127 -20.00 4.16 -12.69
N ARG A 128 -19.29 4.31 -11.57
CA ARG A 128 -17.87 4.66 -11.58
C ARG A 128 -17.03 3.42 -11.89
N GLU A 129 -15.98 3.63 -12.67
CA GLU A 129 -15.03 2.58 -12.97
C GLU A 129 -14.15 2.27 -11.75
N VAL A 130 -13.99 0.98 -11.46
CA VAL A 130 -13.16 0.49 -10.36
C VAL A 130 -12.23 -0.60 -10.88
N TRP A 131 -10.95 -0.54 -10.54
CA TRP A 131 -10.03 -1.64 -10.76
C TRP A 131 -10.11 -2.63 -9.59
N ILE A 132 -10.11 -3.92 -9.91
CA ILE A 132 -10.13 -5.00 -8.91
C ILE A 132 -9.07 -6.04 -9.26
N PRO A 133 -8.44 -6.66 -8.24
CA PRO A 133 -7.49 -7.73 -8.46
C PRO A 133 -8.21 -9.01 -8.88
N ARG A 134 -7.53 -9.89 -9.61
CA ARG A 134 -8.02 -11.23 -9.93
C ARG A 134 -7.24 -12.26 -9.12
N ASP A 135 -7.93 -13.30 -8.69
CA ASP A 135 -7.31 -14.46 -8.05
C ASP A 135 -7.26 -15.62 -9.04
N ILE A 136 -6.17 -15.66 -9.80
CA ILE A 136 -5.96 -16.64 -10.86
C ILE A 136 -5.29 -17.89 -10.27
N VAL A 137 -5.75 -19.06 -10.72
CA VAL A 137 -5.13 -20.34 -10.37
C VAL A 137 -3.64 -20.33 -10.73
N ARG A 138 -2.78 -20.73 -9.78
CA ARG A 138 -1.31 -20.74 -9.92
C ARG A 138 -0.69 -19.35 -10.19
N MET A 139 -1.38 -18.26 -9.86
CA MET A 139 -0.79 -16.91 -9.85
C MET A 139 0.41 -16.87 -8.90
N ARG A 140 1.55 -16.37 -9.39
CA ARG A 140 2.80 -16.30 -8.62
C ARG A 140 2.62 -15.37 -7.43
N LEU A 141 3.32 -15.64 -6.33
CA LEU A 141 3.22 -14.81 -5.12
C LEU A 141 3.56 -13.33 -5.41
N ARG A 142 4.60 -13.07 -6.20
CA ARG A 142 4.94 -11.72 -6.67
C ARG A 142 3.77 -11.05 -7.38
N ASP A 143 3.18 -11.73 -8.36
CA ASP A 143 2.06 -11.20 -9.14
C ASP A 143 0.88 -10.84 -8.23
N ARG A 144 0.61 -11.67 -7.19
CA ARG A 144 -0.44 -11.41 -6.19
C ARG A 144 -0.18 -10.08 -5.50
N VAL A 145 1.03 -9.85 -4.96
CA VAL A 145 1.37 -8.61 -4.25
C VAL A 145 1.41 -7.40 -5.20
N GLU A 146 2.00 -7.53 -6.39
CA GLU A 146 2.01 -6.46 -7.41
C GLU A 146 0.58 -6.09 -7.83
N SER A 147 -0.33 -7.06 -7.98
CA SER A 147 -1.72 -6.78 -8.33
C SER A 147 -2.44 -5.94 -7.27
N LEU A 148 -2.14 -6.13 -5.98
CA LEU A 148 -2.71 -5.34 -4.91
C LEU A 148 -2.24 -3.88 -4.98
N PHE A 149 -0.93 -3.65 -5.10
CA PHE A 149 -0.39 -2.29 -5.26
C PHE A 149 -0.85 -1.64 -6.56
N ALA A 150 -0.98 -2.40 -7.66
CA ALA A 150 -1.47 -1.87 -8.92
C ALA A 150 -2.93 -1.40 -8.81
N VAL A 151 -3.79 -2.18 -8.16
CA VAL A 151 -5.20 -1.80 -7.94
C VAL A 151 -5.31 -0.58 -7.03
N ASP A 152 -4.58 -0.59 -5.90
CA ASP A 152 -4.54 0.55 -4.99
C ASP A 152 -4.13 1.84 -5.72
N HIS A 153 -3.04 1.77 -6.48
CA HIS A 153 -2.53 2.90 -7.27
C HIS A 153 -3.50 3.37 -8.35
N LEU A 154 -4.13 2.46 -9.10
CA LEU A 154 -5.04 2.84 -10.19
C LEU A 154 -6.35 3.44 -9.69
N ASN A 155 -6.84 2.99 -8.53
CA ASN A 155 -8.06 3.52 -7.91
C ASN A 155 -7.79 4.83 -7.17
N VAL A 156 -6.67 4.92 -6.44
CA VAL A 156 -6.32 6.08 -5.60
C VAL A 156 -4.83 6.41 -5.76
N PRO A 157 -4.44 7.11 -6.85
CA PRO A 157 -3.03 7.36 -7.16
C PRO A 157 -2.38 8.41 -6.27
N ALA A 158 -3.15 9.35 -5.71
CA ALA A 158 -2.60 10.52 -5.02
C ALA A 158 -1.60 10.20 -3.88
N PRO A 159 -1.85 9.21 -2.98
CA PRO A 159 -0.90 8.84 -1.94
C PRO A 159 0.46 8.37 -2.46
N TYR A 160 0.53 7.83 -3.68
CA TYR A 160 1.80 7.36 -4.26
C TYR A 160 2.74 8.52 -4.62
N ALA A 161 2.22 9.72 -4.84
CA ALA A 161 3.06 10.91 -4.97
C ALA A 161 3.86 11.19 -3.69
N ASP A 162 3.35 10.75 -2.54
CA ASP A 162 3.95 10.85 -1.21
C ASP A 162 4.57 9.52 -0.72
N LEU A 163 4.77 8.56 -1.63
CA LEU A 163 5.41 7.28 -1.32
C LEU A 163 6.87 7.47 -0.87
N LEU A 164 7.20 6.82 0.25
CA LEU A 164 8.54 6.64 0.77
C LEU A 164 8.74 5.15 1.12
N VAL A 165 9.89 4.61 0.72
CA VAL A 165 10.44 3.36 1.29
C VAL A 165 11.59 3.77 2.21
N CYS A 166 11.46 3.50 3.51
CA CYS A 166 12.48 3.91 4.47
C CYS A 166 13.73 3.04 4.35
N HIS A 167 14.89 3.64 4.04
CA HIS A 167 16.16 2.90 3.89
C HIS A 167 16.68 2.21 5.17
N LEU A 168 16.13 2.53 6.35
CA LEU A 168 16.58 1.97 7.63
C LEU A 168 15.79 0.74 8.09
N CYS A 169 14.47 0.75 7.90
CA CYS A 169 13.58 -0.37 8.30
C CYS A 169 12.76 -0.93 7.15
N GLU A 170 12.95 -0.41 5.94
CA GLU A 170 12.24 -0.80 4.72
C GLU A 170 10.70 -0.66 4.84
N ALA A 171 10.24 0.16 5.80
CA ALA A 171 8.83 0.47 5.95
C ALA A 171 8.34 1.29 4.75
N ILE A 172 7.18 0.89 4.22
CA ILE A 172 6.49 1.60 3.14
C ILE A 172 5.52 2.58 3.78
N VAL A 173 5.66 3.86 3.46
CA VAL A 173 4.85 4.94 4.03
C VAL A 173 4.32 5.81 2.90
N PHE A 174 3.06 6.22 3.02
CA PHE A 174 2.41 7.17 2.12
C PHE A 174 2.18 8.47 2.88
N ASP A 175 3.27 9.21 3.13
CA ASP A 175 3.24 10.42 3.95
C ASP A 175 4.21 11.47 3.39
N LYS A 176 3.67 12.65 3.09
CA LYS A 176 4.40 13.75 2.48
C LYS A 176 5.57 14.22 3.34
N ALA A 177 5.36 14.31 4.66
CA ALA A 177 6.40 14.78 5.57
C ALA A 177 7.54 13.76 5.69
N ALA A 178 7.21 12.47 5.79
CA ALA A 178 8.18 11.39 5.78
C ALA A 178 9.01 11.42 4.49
N LYS A 179 8.36 11.56 3.32
CA LYS A 179 9.05 11.67 2.03
C LYS A 179 10.01 12.86 1.99
N GLN A 180 9.58 14.03 2.44
CA GLN A 180 10.42 15.24 2.49
C GLN A 180 11.62 15.08 3.44
N LEU A 181 11.45 14.38 4.55
CA LEU A 181 12.51 14.12 5.53
C LEU A 181 13.40 12.93 5.16
N GLY A 182 12.99 12.10 4.19
CA GLY A 182 13.66 10.84 3.85
C GLY A 182 13.62 9.77 4.96
N MET A 183 12.73 9.93 5.95
CA MET A 183 12.65 9.08 7.14
C MET A 183 11.21 8.79 7.54
N CYS A 184 10.92 7.54 7.95
CA CYS A 184 9.61 7.17 8.47
C CYS A 184 9.40 7.68 9.91
N CYS A 185 8.15 7.66 10.38
CA CYS A 185 7.81 8.11 11.74
C CYS A 185 8.51 7.32 12.86
N HIS A 186 8.89 6.06 12.63
CA HIS A 186 9.65 5.27 13.61
C HIS A 186 11.10 5.74 13.78
N HIS A 187 11.65 6.44 12.78
CA HIS A 187 13.02 6.95 12.78
C HIS A 187 13.10 8.47 12.79
N LYS A 188 11.95 9.15 12.74
CA LYS A 188 11.86 10.55 13.12
C LYS A 188 12.23 10.62 14.59
N ARG A 189 13.51 10.89 14.87
CA ARG A 189 13.92 11.26 16.21
C ARG A 189 13.01 12.42 16.60
N ASP A 190 12.23 12.26 17.66
CA ASP A 190 11.76 13.36 18.46
C ASP A 190 13.02 13.98 19.08
N SER A 191 13.83 14.64 18.24
CA SER A 191 14.78 15.60 18.72
C SER A 191 13.89 16.68 19.33
N GLY A 192 13.61 16.57 20.62
CA GLY A 192 13.02 17.61 21.47
C GLY A 192 13.88 18.87 21.54
N VAL A 193 14.58 19.20 20.46
CA VAL A 193 15.11 20.50 20.13
C VAL A 193 13.90 21.38 19.87
N VAL A 194 13.29 21.83 20.97
CA VAL A 194 12.48 23.02 20.97
C VAL A 194 13.39 24.12 20.43
N PRO A 195 13.05 24.81 19.32
CA PRO A 195 13.79 26.00 18.95
C PRO A 195 13.79 26.91 20.17
N ARG A 196 14.99 27.18 20.72
CA ARG A 196 15.14 28.28 21.67
C ARG A 196 14.71 29.50 20.88
N PHE A 197 13.50 30.00 21.16
CA PHE A 197 13.20 31.38 20.83
C PHE A 197 14.27 32.18 21.53
N GLU A 198 15.22 32.70 20.76
CA GLU A 198 16.12 33.72 21.26
C GLU A 198 15.21 34.83 21.76
N ASP A 199 15.30 35.10 23.07
CA ASP A 199 14.62 36.20 23.74
C ASP A 199 14.93 37.50 22.98
N VAL A 200 14.06 37.87 22.05
CA VAL A 200 14.04 39.21 21.46
C VAL A 200 13.51 40.13 22.53
N GLY A 201 14.39 40.54 23.45
CA GLY A 201 14.36 41.81 24.16
C GLY A 201 13.02 42.23 24.77
N GLY A 202 12.23 41.29 25.29
CA GLY A 202 11.03 41.60 26.06
C GLY A 202 11.44 42.16 27.41
N ALA A 203 11.37 43.48 27.56
CA ALA A 203 11.66 44.19 28.81
C ALA A 203 10.94 43.52 30.00
N PRO A 204 11.59 43.45 31.19
CA PRO A 204 10.96 42.87 32.37
C PRO A 204 9.73 43.68 32.77
N VAL A 205 8.55 43.10 32.60
CA VAL A 205 7.30 43.65 33.14
C VAL A 205 7.32 43.42 34.65
N ASN A 206 7.51 44.50 35.40
CA ASN A 206 7.59 44.50 36.86
C ASN A 206 6.22 44.15 37.47
N PRO A 207 6.08 43.08 38.27
CA PRO A 207 4.79 42.62 38.80
C PRO A 207 4.42 43.33 40.11
N THR A 208 4.52 44.67 40.14
CA THR A 208 4.10 45.46 41.31
C THR A 208 2.95 46.40 40.95
N GLY A 209 1.79 45.78 40.70
CA GLY A 209 0.51 46.47 40.75
C GLY A 209 0.20 46.94 42.17
N LYS A 210 0.75 48.10 42.58
CA LYS A 210 0.22 48.88 43.70
C LYS A 210 -0.84 49.83 43.18
N VAL A 211 -2.10 49.45 43.41
CA VAL A 211 -3.26 50.35 43.30
C VAL A 211 -3.15 51.38 44.43
N ARG A 212 -3.02 52.66 44.08
CA ARG A 212 -3.24 53.78 45.00
C ARG A 212 -4.61 54.38 44.68
N THR A 213 -5.58 54.14 45.55
CA THR A 213 -6.79 54.96 45.70
C THR A 213 -6.50 56.05 46.73
N SER A 214 -6.81 57.31 46.39
CA SER A 214 -6.88 58.42 47.35
C SER A 214 -8.16 59.20 47.06
N ALA A 215 -8.76 59.63 48.16
CA ALA A 215 -10.10 60.20 48.32
C ALA A 215 -10.32 61.53 47.61
#